data_AF-A0A4Q6A9X9-F1
#
_entry.id   AF-A0A4Q6A9X9-F1
#
_cell.length_a   1.000
_cell.length_b   1.000
_cell.length_c   1.000
_cell.angle_alpha   90.00
_cell.angle_beta   90.00
_cell.angle_gamma   90.00
#
_symmetry.space_group_name_H-M   'P 1'
#
loop_
_entity.id
_entity.type
_entity.pdbx_description
1 polymer ?
#
loop_
_entity_poly.entity_id
_entity_poly.type
_entity_poly.pdbx_seq_one_letter_code
_entity_poly.pdbx_strand_id
1 'polypeptide(L)'
;MYKEINSLSKEAVRARMLQNAVKLWGLKSTTAVDPFASLLIDAFSTEISKASGEIQAVNSRILEKLARLLTPSIYTVPQPAHAIAFAGADESRELLANHSEFFVTRQFPSTAKAVSDVQVDIHFTPVDDVALVNMQTAMMFSATHGYYIDAQQNRIPLLRLPAEVMAPHKIVLGIDCSGYTDELFPEKISLYCANPAFEHLDFVYKLLPFVQVKQQGHMLRVSAGISFEGRQAEEGYEEIMREYAMRTRIEGHIKNAYRHQFVELYGLQAAPERSELPENLAFVMAHKEVARALEDKKLIWLELSFPPQYTADILDQFSFTLNAFPVYNRKWKSNEYALDIMGDNVPLSTDNGEHFLYVEDVMDSFGNKYREVPFSKTNDLQKGLYTVRTGGMERFNERNAIEMIANVLELTRDEVSAFGVLERDKVVEALKSMTAQMRLLEQKVVNAERATRQETNYVIVDPIGHIEHLRAAYWITNCDLANGIRRGTSLTQPK
;
A
#
# COMPACT_ATOMS: atom_id res chain seq x y z
N MET A 1 5.99 -6.22 -35.71
CA MET A 1 4.59 -5.81 -35.52
C MET A 1 4.44 -4.28 -35.60
N TYR A 2 5.01 -3.63 -36.63
CA TYR A 2 5.07 -2.16 -36.77
C TYR A 2 4.42 -1.64 -38.07
N LYS A 3 3.79 -2.54 -38.85
CA LYS A 3 3.36 -2.25 -40.23
C LYS A 3 1.87 -1.92 -40.40
N GLU A 4 1.06 -2.11 -39.36
CA GLU A 4 -0.41 -1.88 -39.43
C GLU A 4 -0.85 -0.46 -39.07
N ILE A 5 -0.06 0.27 -38.27
CA ILE A 5 -0.45 1.60 -37.76
C ILE A 5 -0.61 2.62 -38.90
N ASN A 6 0.11 2.46 -40.01
CA ASN A 6 0.07 3.40 -41.14
C ASN A 6 -1.01 3.09 -42.19
N SER A 7 -1.86 2.08 -41.95
CA SER A 7 -2.86 1.62 -42.94
C SER A 7 -4.21 2.36 -42.89
N LEU A 8 -4.40 3.22 -41.88
CA LEU A 8 -5.65 3.92 -41.57
C LEU A 8 -5.50 5.46 -41.49
N SER A 9 -4.34 5.99 -41.88
CA SER A 9 -4.14 7.43 -41.98
C SER A 9 -5.04 8.02 -43.07
N LYS A 10 -5.45 9.28 -42.89
CA LYS A 10 -6.27 10.01 -43.87
C LYS A 10 -5.72 9.88 -45.30
N GLU A 11 -4.40 10.00 -45.46
CA GLU A 11 -3.71 9.89 -46.75
C GLU A 11 -3.78 8.48 -47.34
N ALA A 12 -3.64 7.44 -46.50
CA ALA A 12 -3.75 6.05 -46.93
C ALA A 12 -5.20 5.69 -47.32
N VAL A 13 -6.20 6.18 -46.59
CA VAL A 13 -7.62 6.00 -46.91
C VAL A 13 -7.95 6.73 -48.21
N ARG A 14 -7.51 7.99 -48.36
CA ARG A 14 -7.67 8.79 -49.57
C ARG A 14 -7.05 8.11 -50.78
N ALA A 15 -5.80 7.65 -50.68
CA ALA A 15 -5.11 6.98 -51.78
C ALA A 15 -5.83 5.71 -52.22
N ARG A 16 -6.36 4.90 -51.28
CA ARG A 16 -7.16 3.71 -51.58
C ARG A 16 -8.50 4.05 -52.23
N MET A 17 -9.19 5.07 -51.74
CA MET A 17 -10.46 5.53 -52.32
C MET A 17 -10.26 6.05 -53.74
N LEU A 18 -9.20 6.82 -53.98
CA LEU A 18 -8.85 7.30 -55.32
C LEU A 18 -8.48 6.13 -56.26
N GLN A 19 -7.70 5.15 -55.80
CA GLN A 19 -7.37 3.96 -56.60
C GLN A 19 -8.62 3.13 -56.94
N ASN A 20 -9.54 2.96 -56.00
CA ASN A 20 -10.80 2.25 -56.24
C ASN A 20 -11.71 3.02 -57.20
N ALA A 21 -11.82 4.35 -57.04
CA ALA A 21 -12.58 5.21 -57.94
C ALA A 21 -12.05 5.16 -59.38
N VAL A 22 -10.72 5.23 -59.56
CA VAL A 22 -10.05 5.08 -60.86
C VAL A 22 -10.37 3.72 -61.49
N LYS A 23 -10.35 2.65 -60.70
CA LYS A 23 -10.66 1.29 -61.18
C LYS A 23 -12.14 1.10 -61.53
N LEU A 24 -13.06 1.63 -60.73
CA LEU A 24 -14.50 1.53 -60.95
C LEU A 24 -14.98 2.39 -62.13
N TRP A 25 -14.38 3.56 -62.31
CA TRP A 25 -14.73 4.50 -63.40
C TRP A 25 -13.87 4.34 -64.65
N GLY A 26 -12.92 3.37 -64.67
CA GLY A 26 -12.08 3.09 -65.83
C GLY A 26 -11.13 4.23 -66.22
N LEU A 27 -10.70 5.05 -65.26
CA LEU A 27 -9.85 6.21 -65.50
C LEU A 27 -8.39 5.79 -65.68
N LYS A 28 -7.62 6.58 -66.45
CA LYS A 28 -6.20 6.29 -66.72
C LYS A 28 -5.27 6.65 -65.56
N SER A 29 -5.67 7.57 -64.70
CA SER A 29 -4.88 8.05 -63.56
C SER A 29 -5.77 8.68 -62.48
N THR A 30 -5.23 8.80 -61.26
CA THR A 30 -5.86 9.49 -60.11
C THR A 30 -6.03 10.99 -60.33
N THR A 31 -5.29 11.58 -61.27
CA THR A 31 -5.40 12.99 -61.67
C THR A 31 -6.53 13.26 -62.66
N ALA A 32 -7.13 12.21 -63.23
CA ALA A 32 -8.28 12.31 -64.14
C ALA A 32 -9.64 12.23 -63.40
N VAL A 33 -9.61 12.10 -62.07
CA VAL A 33 -10.80 12.15 -61.22
C VAL A 33 -11.33 13.58 -61.18
N ASP A 34 -12.64 13.74 -61.31
CA ASP A 34 -13.31 15.04 -61.24
C ASP A 34 -12.91 15.79 -59.94
N PRO A 35 -12.57 17.09 -60.00
CA PRO A 35 -12.19 17.88 -58.83
C PRO A 35 -13.23 17.86 -57.68
N PHE A 36 -14.52 17.83 -58.01
CA PHE A 36 -15.60 17.71 -57.02
C PHE A 36 -15.62 16.32 -56.39
N ALA A 37 -15.42 15.27 -57.18
CA ALA A 37 -15.29 13.91 -56.65
C ALA A 37 -14.05 13.76 -55.76
N SER A 38 -12.94 14.42 -56.11
CA SER A 38 -11.73 14.46 -55.29
C SER A 38 -11.96 15.14 -53.93
N LEU A 39 -12.70 16.27 -53.91
CA LEU A 39 -13.10 16.95 -52.67
C LEU A 39 -14.00 16.09 -51.78
N LEU A 40 -14.97 15.38 -52.38
CA LEU A 40 -15.82 14.45 -51.63
C LEU A 40 -15.00 13.30 -51.05
N ILE A 41 -14.09 12.72 -51.85
CA ILE A 41 -13.19 11.65 -51.38
C ILE A 41 -12.32 12.16 -50.22
N ASP A 42 -11.88 13.41 -50.22
CA ASP A 42 -11.12 14.02 -49.12
C ASP A 42 -11.95 14.17 -47.84
N ALA A 43 -13.19 14.65 -47.97
CA ALA A 43 -14.12 14.76 -46.84
C ALA A 43 -14.44 13.38 -46.24
N PHE A 44 -14.78 12.40 -47.09
CA PHE A 44 -15.06 11.03 -46.65
C PHE A 44 -13.84 10.35 -46.03
N SER A 45 -12.65 10.56 -46.59
CA SER A 45 -11.41 10.00 -46.02
C SER A 45 -11.13 10.55 -44.63
N THR A 46 -11.48 11.82 -44.38
CA THR A 46 -11.36 12.45 -43.06
C THR A 46 -12.33 11.81 -42.06
N GLU A 47 -13.61 11.68 -42.42
CA GLU A 47 -14.62 11.07 -41.54
C GLU A 47 -14.36 9.58 -41.26
N ILE A 48 -13.91 8.82 -42.26
CA ILE A 48 -13.54 7.41 -42.07
C ILE A 48 -12.31 7.26 -41.18
N SER A 49 -11.31 8.12 -41.36
CA SER A 49 -10.11 8.10 -40.51
C SER A 49 -10.46 8.44 -39.06
N LYS A 50 -11.34 9.44 -38.82
CA LYS A 50 -11.89 9.74 -37.49
C LYS A 50 -12.62 8.55 -36.89
N ALA A 51 -13.59 7.99 -37.61
CA ALA A 51 -14.38 6.84 -37.14
C ALA A 51 -13.48 5.63 -36.81
N SER A 52 -12.46 5.37 -37.63
CA SER A 52 -11.50 4.31 -37.36
C SER A 52 -10.66 4.59 -36.11
N GLY A 53 -10.23 5.83 -35.89
CA GLY A 53 -9.53 6.24 -34.67
C GLY A 53 -10.39 6.04 -33.43
N GLU A 54 -11.68 6.39 -33.49
CA GLU A 54 -12.63 6.16 -32.41
C GLU A 54 -12.83 4.66 -32.11
N ILE A 55 -12.97 3.81 -33.14
CA ILE A 55 -13.08 2.36 -32.97
C ILE A 55 -11.82 1.80 -32.30
N GLN A 56 -10.64 2.24 -32.71
CA GLN A 56 -9.38 1.78 -32.11
C GLN A 56 -9.29 2.21 -30.64
N ALA A 57 -9.67 3.44 -30.32
CA ALA A 57 -9.73 3.91 -28.95
C ALA A 57 -10.73 3.11 -28.09
N VAL A 58 -11.90 2.75 -28.64
CA VAL A 58 -12.90 1.90 -27.98
C VAL A 58 -12.33 0.50 -27.72
N ASN A 59 -11.68 -0.12 -28.71
CA ASN A 59 -11.07 -1.44 -28.55
C ASN A 59 -10.00 -1.46 -27.46
N SER A 60 -9.13 -0.45 -27.41
CA SER A 60 -8.14 -0.32 -26.33
C SER A 60 -8.80 -0.22 -24.96
N ARG A 61 -9.87 0.56 -24.81
CA ARG A 61 -10.62 0.69 -23.55
C ARG A 61 -11.32 -0.61 -23.14
N ILE A 62 -11.90 -1.33 -24.10
CA ILE A 62 -12.55 -2.63 -23.83
C ILE A 62 -11.51 -3.64 -23.34
N LEU A 63 -10.37 -3.73 -24.04
CA LEU A 63 -9.28 -4.63 -23.66
C LEU A 63 -8.77 -4.33 -22.25
N GLU A 64 -8.53 -3.07 -21.93
CA GLU A 64 -8.11 -2.63 -20.61
C GLU A 64 -9.14 -2.98 -19.53
N LYS A 65 -10.42 -2.75 -19.82
CA LYS A 65 -11.52 -3.09 -18.91
C LYS A 65 -11.62 -4.60 -18.67
N LEU A 66 -11.46 -5.42 -19.71
CA LEU A 66 -11.43 -6.88 -19.57
C LEU A 66 -10.22 -7.35 -18.77
N ALA A 67 -9.04 -6.79 -19.00
CA ALA A 67 -7.83 -7.10 -18.25
C ALA A 67 -7.99 -6.78 -16.76
N ARG A 68 -8.54 -5.60 -16.42
CA ARG A 68 -8.84 -5.19 -15.04
C ARG A 68 -9.88 -6.10 -14.37
N LEU A 69 -10.89 -6.58 -15.09
CA LEU A 69 -11.90 -7.49 -14.54
C LEU A 69 -11.38 -8.92 -14.32
N LEU A 70 -10.46 -9.38 -15.17
CA LEU A 70 -9.88 -10.73 -15.07
C LEU A 70 -8.71 -10.82 -14.09
N THR A 71 -8.06 -9.70 -13.79
CA THR A 71 -6.93 -9.64 -12.85
C THR A 71 -7.46 -9.50 -11.42
N PRO A 72 -7.05 -10.35 -10.47
CA PRO A 72 -7.44 -10.19 -9.07
C PRO A 72 -7.06 -8.79 -8.56
N SER A 73 -7.97 -8.13 -7.86
CA SER A 73 -7.83 -6.70 -7.51
C SER A 73 -6.61 -6.38 -6.65
N ILE A 74 -6.03 -7.37 -5.95
CA ILE A 74 -4.80 -7.20 -5.18
C ILE A 74 -3.59 -6.89 -6.07
N TYR A 75 -3.58 -7.37 -7.32
CA TYR A 75 -2.51 -7.09 -8.28
C TYR A 75 -2.73 -5.81 -9.09
N THR A 76 -3.88 -5.14 -8.91
CA THR A 76 -4.21 -3.88 -9.59
C THR A 76 -3.99 -2.66 -8.71
N VAL A 77 -3.61 -2.84 -7.43
CA VAL A 77 -3.36 -1.77 -6.46
C VAL A 77 -1.89 -1.73 -6.04
N PRO A 78 -1.37 -0.55 -5.64
CA PRO A 78 -0.04 -0.43 -5.06
C PRO A 78 0.14 -1.35 -3.84
N GLN A 79 1.25 -2.09 -3.81
CA GLN A 79 1.56 -3.02 -2.72
C GLN A 79 2.43 -2.31 -1.68
N PRO A 80 1.93 -2.09 -0.44
CA PRO A 80 2.72 -1.44 0.59
C PRO A 80 3.84 -2.37 1.08
N ALA A 81 5.02 -1.79 1.32
CA ALA A 81 6.06 -2.47 2.07
C ALA A 81 5.55 -2.81 3.48
N HIS A 82 5.98 -3.94 4.04
CA HIS A 82 5.56 -4.39 5.36
C HIS A 82 6.74 -4.96 6.15
N ALA A 83 6.66 -4.90 7.47
CA ALA A 83 7.68 -5.39 8.38
C ALA A 83 7.06 -5.81 9.71
N ILE A 84 7.88 -6.37 10.61
CA ILE A 84 7.53 -6.53 12.01
C ILE A 84 8.21 -5.42 12.79
N ALA A 85 7.41 -4.63 13.52
CA ALA A 85 7.90 -3.70 14.52
C ALA A 85 7.71 -4.29 15.91
N PHE A 86 8.37 -3.72 16.91
CA PHE A 86 8.09 -3.99 18.31
C PHE A 86 8.10 -2.66 19.08
N ALA A 87 7.35 -2.61 20.17
CA ALA A 87 7.27 -1.43 21.04
C ALA A 87 7.29 -1.83 22.51
N GLY A 88 7.83 -0.97 23.36
CA GLY A 88 7.62 -1.06 24.81
C GLY A 88 6.28 -0.44 25.18
N ALA A 89 5.65 -0.92 26.25
CA ALA A 89 4.52 -0.25 26.88
C ALA A 89 5.03 0.48 28.13
N ASP A 90 4.55 1.71 28.35
CA ASP A 90 4.87 2.46 29.57
C ASP A 90 3.96 2.01 30.72
N GLU A 91 2.68 1.80 30.44
CA GLU A 91 1.70 1.23 31.37
C GLU A 91 1.71 -0.30 31.33
N SER A 92 1.25 -0.96 32.40
CA SER A 92 1.17 -2.44 32.47
C SER A 92 0.52 -3.06 31.22
N ARG A 93 -0.52 -2.40 30.69
CA ARG A 93 -1.19 -2.73 29.44
C ARG A 93 -1.50 -1.45 28.69
N GLU A 94 -1.26 -1.44 27.39
CA GLU A 94 -1.50 -0.28 26.53
C GLU A 94 -2.12 -0.75 25.21
N LEU A 95 -3.10 0.01 24.69
CA LEU A 95 -3.69 -0.28 23.37
C LEU A 95 -3.04 0.62 22.32
N LEU A 96 -2.20 0.04 21.48
CA LEU A 96 -1.64 0.73 20.33
C LEU A 96 -2.65 0.71 19.18
N ALA A 97 -3.22 1.87 18.87
CA ALA A 97 -4.21 2.01 17.82
C ALA A 97 -3.58 1.86 16.41
N ASN A 98 -4.35 1.31 15.48
CA ASN A 98 -3.93 1.02 14.11
C ASN A 98 -3.59 2.26 13.26
N HIS A 99 -4.07 3.43 13.67
CA HIS A 99 -3.82 4.72 13.02
C HIS A 99 -2.60 5.45 13.61
N SER A 100 -1.91 4.84 14.58
CA SER A 100 -0.67 5.38 15.12
C SER A 100 0.42 5.32 14.05
N GLU A 101 0.91 6.48 13.64
CA GLU A 101 1.96 6.60 12.65
C GLU A 101 3.34 6.64 13.28
N PHE A 102 4.29 5.96 12.64
CA PHE A 102 5.70 6.00 12.96
C PHE A 102 6.48 6.18 11.67
N PHE A 103 7.55 6.96 11.66
CA PHE A 103 8.31 7.23 10.43
C PHE A 103 9.80 6.99 10.58
N VAL A 104 10.45 6.80 9.43
CA VAL A 104 11.90 6.81 9.26
C VAL A 104 12.26 7.70 8.07
N THR A 105 13.21 8.61 8.27
CA THR A 105 13.70 9.47 7.19
C THR A 105 14.76 8.74 6.38
N ARG A 106 14.54 8.61 5.07
CA ARG A 106 15.51 8.09 4.12
C ARG A 106 16.06 9.19 3.24
N GLN A 107 17.36 9.13 2.99
CA GLN A 107 18.05 10.00 2.04
C GLN A 107 18.29 9.24 0.75
N PHE A 108 17.82 9.79 -0.37
CA PHE A 108 18.05 9.26 -1.70
C PHE A 108 19.04 10.16 -2.45
N PRO A 109 20.14 9.61 -2.97
CA PRO A 109 21.14 10.38 -3.69
C PRO A 109 20.51 10.94 -4.96
N SER A 110 20.67 12.25 -5.18
CA SER A 110 20.17 12.86 -6.40
C SER A 110 21.03 12.42 -7.60
N THR A 111 20.38 12.00 -8.69
CA THR A 111 21.05 11.61 -9.94
C THR A 111 21.40 12.80 -10.83
N ALA A 112 20.93 14.02 -10.50
CA ALA A 112 21.20 15.24 -11.25
C ALA A 112 22.32 16.06 -10.61
N LYS A 113 23.31 16.49 -11.41
CA LYS A 113 24.36 17.42 -10.96
C LYS A 113 23.70 18.74 -10.50
N ALA A 114 24.02 19.17 -9.28
CA ALA A 114 23.53 20.39 -8.61
C ALA A 114 22.13 20.35 -7.98
N VAL A 115 21.53 19.17 -7.76
CA VAL A 115 20.31 19.02 -6.94
C VAL A 115 20.69 18.32 -5.64
N SER A 116 20.23 18.85 -4.50
CA SER A 116 20.45 18.23 -3.18
C SER A 116 19.78 16.86 -3.08
N ASP A 117 20.33 15.99 -2.22
CA ASP A 117 19.72 14.70 -1.91
C ASP A 117 18.27 14.86 -1.45
N VAL A 118 17.41 13.95 -1.89
CA VAL A 118 15.98 13.99 -1.56
C VAL A 118 15.78 13.23 -0.25
N GLN A 119 15.29 13.93 0.77
CA GLN A 119 14.86 13.31 2.01
C GLN A 119 13.38 12.96 1.91
N VAL A 120 13.04 11.71 2.19
CA VAL A 120 11.66 11.21 2.19
C VAL A 120 11.40 10.54 3.52
N ASP A 121 10.36 11.00 4.21
CA ASP A 121 9.86 10.34 5.41
C ASP A 121 8.95 9.17 5.02
N ILE A 122 9.32 7.98 5.47
CA ILE A 122 8.60 6.75 5.18
C ILE A 122 7.83 6.36 6.43
N HIS A 123 6.50 6.44 6.35
CA HIS A 123 5.60 6.17 7.46
C HIS A 123 5.17 4.71 7.49
N PHE A 124 4.98 4.18 8.68
CA PHE A 124 4.48 2.85 9.00
C PHE A 124 3.44 2.96 10.09
N THR A 125 2.46 2.08 10.03
CA THR A 125 1.42 1.94 11.06
C THR A 125 1.19 0.47 11.38
N PRO A 126 0.69 0.14 12.58
CA PRO A 126 0.20 -1.21 12.88
C PRO A 126 -0.86 -1.67 11.88
N VAL A 127 -0.88 -2.96 11.56
CA VAL A 127 -1.89 -3.56 10.68
C VAL A 127 -3.29 -3.58 11.31
N ASP A 128 -3.36 -3.63 12.64
CA ASP A 128 -4.60 -3.53 13.41
C ASP A 128 -4.29 -3.02 14.82
N ASP A 129 -5.29 -2.89 15.68
CA ASP A 129 -5.10 -2.48 17.08
C ASP A 129 -4.39 -3.60 17.86
N VAL A 130 -3.30 -3.25 18.54
CA VAL A 130 -2.41 -4.19 19.23
C VAL A 130 -2.40 -3.89 20.72
N ALA A 131 -2.69 -4.90 21.54
CA ALA A 131 -2.46 -4.83 22.98
C ALA A 131 -0.98 -5.04 23.28
N LEU A 132 -0.33 -4.01 23.83
CA LEU A 132 1.03 -4.07 24.35
C LEU A 132 0.98 -4.36 25.85
N VAL A 133 1.97 -5.08 26.35
CA VAL A 133 2.14 -5.36 27.79
C VAL A 133 3.51 -4.87 28.25
N ASN A 134 3.63 -4.35 29.47
CA ASN A 134 4.92 -3.93 30.01
C ASN A 134 5.76 -5.14 30.45
N MET A 135 6.17 -5.94 29.47
CA MET A 135 7.00 -7.12 29.60
C MET A 135 7.91 -7.23 28.38
N GLN A 136 9.13 -7.74 28.59
CA GLN A 136 10.12 -7.91 27.54
C GLN A 136 10.91 -9.20 27.71
N THR A 137 11.39 -9.78 26.61
CA THR A 137 12.31 -10.91 26.69
C THR A 137 13.66 -10.37 27.17
N ALA A 138 14.14 -10.84 28.31
CA ALA A 138 15.41 -10.39 28.89
C ALA A 138 16.53 -11.41 28.68
N MET A 139 16.19 -12.70 28.68
CA MET A 139 17.18 -13.78 28.53
C MET A 139 16.65 -14.94 27.70
N MET A 140 17.58 -15.62 27.04
CA MET A 140 17.32 -16.87 26.33
C MET A 140 18.47 -17.83 26.56
N PHE A 141 18.16 -19.05 26.97
CA PHE A 141 19.12 -20.15 27.02
C PHE A 141 18.76 -21.17 25.95
N SER A 142 19.72 -21.49 25.09
CA SER A 142 19.72 -22.62 24.15
C SER A 142 20.59 -23.75 24.72
N ALA A 143 20.61 -24.91 24.07
CA ALA A 143 21.38 -26.06 24.57
C ALA A 143 22.90 -25.77 24.66
N THR A 144 23.39 -24.76 23.96
CA THR A 144 24.81 -24.43 23.83
C THR A 144 25.16 -23.07 24.40
N HIS A 145 24.25 -22.09 24.41
CA HIS A 145 24.56 -20.71 24.78
C HIS A 145 23.46 -20.07 25.65
N GLY A 146 23.90 -19.18 26.53
CA GLY A 146 23.02 -18.21 27.21
C GLY A 146 23.19 -16.83 26.58
N TYR A 147 22.08 -16.18 26.28
CA TYR A 147 22.02 -14.85 25.68
C TYR A 147 21.28 -13.88 26.61
N TYR A 148 21.82 -12.67 26.71
CA TYR A 148 21.10 -11.49 27.14
C TYR A 148 20.42 -10.84 25.94
N ILE A 149 19.20 -10.34 26.13
CA ILE A 149 18.48 -9.60 25.11
C ILE A 149 18.42 -8.15 25.56
N ASP A 150 18.99 -7.25 24.77
CA ASP A 150 18.99 -5.82 25.08
C ASP A 150 17.64 -5.15 24.74
N ALA A 151 17.50 -3.87 25.06
CA ALA A 151 16.27 -3.10 24.79
C ALA A 151 15.95 -2.99 23.29
N GLN A 152 16.94 -3.15 22.41
CA GLN A 152 16.77 -3.15 20.95
C GLN A 152 16.50 -4.57 20.41
N GLN A 153 16.29 -5.56 21.29
CA GLN A 153 16.07 -6.96 20.98
C GLN A 153 17.26 -7.64 20.28
N ASN A 154 18.48 -7.12 20.49
CA ASN A 154 19.71 -7.78 20.05
C ASN A 154 20.10 -8.87 21.03
N ARG A 155 20.55 -10.02 20.50
CA ARG A 155 21.06 -11.13 21.30
C ARG A 155 22.55 -10.95 21.57
N ILE A 156 22.92 -10.73 22.83
CA ILE A 156 24.30 -10.61 23.29
C ILE A 156 24.69 -11.93 23.98
N PRO A 157 25.67 -12.69 23.45
CA PRO A 157 26.10 -13.93 24.07
C PRO A 157 26.76 -13.65 25.42
N LEU A 158 26.29 -14.31 26.49
CA LEU A 158 26.83 -14.17 27.85
C LEU A 158 27.74 -15.33 28.22
N LEU A 159 27.32 -16.56 27.92
CA LEU A 159 28.10 -17.75 28.26
C LEU A 159 27.81 -18.91 27.32
N ARG A 160 28.72 -19.87 27.33
CA ARG A 160 28.54 -21.17 26.72
C ARG A 160 28.14 -22.17 27.80
N LEU A 161 27.04 -22.87 27.57
CA LEU A 161 26.55 -23.90 28.48
C LEU A 161 27.33 -25.22 28.24
N PRO A 162 27.68 -25.94 29.32
CA PRO A 162 28.22 -27.30 29.21
C PRO A 162 27.23 -28.24 28.49
N ALA A 163 27.78 -29.26 27.81
CA ALA A 163 26.96 -30.33 27.27
C ALA A 163 26.15 -31.00 28.39
N GLU A 164 24.98 -31.55 28.06
CA GLU A 164 24.07 -32.29 28.96
C GLU A 164 23.26 -31.46 29.97
N VAL A 165 23.60 -30.18 30.19
CA VAL A 165 22.84 -29.27 31.07
C VAL A 165 21.40 -29.05 30.58
N MET A 166 21.21 -29.01 29.26
CA MET A 166 19.92 -28.84 28.65
C MET A 166 19.78 -29.71 27.40
N ALA A 167 18.59 -30.26 27.19
CA ALA A 167 18.29 -31.07 26.03
C ALA A 167 18.37 -30.23 24.74
N PRO A 168 18.80 -30.82 23.61
CA PRO A 168 19.05 -30.10 22.36
C PRO A 168 17.79 -29.51 21.70
N HIS A 169 16.60 -29.93 22.13
CA HIS A 169 15.30 -29.48 21.63
C HIS A 169 14.58 -28.54 22.60
N LYS A 170 15.29 -27.99 23.60
CA LYS A 170 14.71 -27.09 24.60
C LYS A 170 15.31 -25.69 24.53
N ILE A 171 14.47 -24.70 24.79
CA ILE A 171 14.86 -23.30 25.04
C ILE A 171 14.24 -22.88 26.37
N VAL A 172 14.99 -22.15 27.18
CA VAL A 172 14.45 -21.47 28.36
C VAL A 172 14.45 -19.97 28.11
N LEU A 173 13.29 -19.34 28.19
CA LEU A 173 13.12 -17.89 28.04
C LEU A 173 12.87 -17.23 29.39
N GLY A 174 13.57 -16.14 29.65
CA GLY A 174 13.33 -15.25 30.78
C GLY A 174 12.58 -14.00 30.32
N ILE A 175 11.33 -13.85 30.75
CA ILE A 175 10.50 -12.68 30.49
C ILE A 175 10.58 -11.75 31.69
N ASP A 176 11.07 -10.54 31.48
CA ASP A 176 11.10 -9.47 32.47
C ASP A 176 9.72 -8.82 32.54
N CYS A 177 9.12 -8.88 33.72
CA CYS A 177 7.82 -8.31 34.05
C CYS A 177 7.94 -7.28 35.18
N SER A 178 9.14 -6.72 35.40
CA SER A 178 9.38 -5.74 36.47
C SER A 178 8.52 -4.47 36.32
N GLY A 179 8.23 -4.08 35.08
CA GLY A 179 7.36 -2.95 34.76
C GLY A 179 5.86 -3.28 34.82
N TYR A 180 5.48 -4.55 34.98
CA TYR A 180 4.09 -4.96 35.08
C TYR A 180 3.62 -4.86 36.54
N THR A 181 2.70 -3.94 36.81
CA THR A 181 2.27 -3.61 38.18
C THR A 181 0.81 -3.97 38.47
N ASP A 182 0.02 -4.32 37.46
CA ASP A 182 -1.39 -4.65 37.64
C ASP A 182 -1.59 -5.98 38.38
N GLU A 183 -2.63 -6.05 39.21
CA GLU A 183 -2.99 -7.27 39.94
C GLU A 183 -3.43 -8.41 39.01
N LEU A 184 -4.14 -8.06 37.93
CA LEU A 184 -4.61 -9.01 36.93
C LEU A 184 -3.51 -9.23 35.89
N PHE A 185 -2.92 -10.42 35.87
CA PHE A 185 -1.94 -10.80 34.84
C PHE A 185 -2.61 -10.95 33.46
N PRO A 186 -1.92 -10.69 32.34
CA PRO A 186 -2.51 -10.82 31.01
C PRO A 186 -2.96 -12.27 30.75
N GLU A 187 -4.16 -12.43 30.19
CA GLU A 187 -4.70 -13.76 29.84
C GLU A 187 -3.86 -14.47 28.79
N LYS A 188 -3.28 -13.67 27.88
CA LYS A 188 -2.43 -14.10 26.77
C LYS A 188 -1.24 -13.15 26.60
N ILE A 189 -0.11 -13.68 26.14
CA ILE A 189 1.00 -12.90 25.58
C ILE A 189 1.31 -13.42 24.17
N SER A 190 1.78 -12.54 23.29
CA SER A 190 2.22 -12.91 21.94
C SER A 190 3.75 -12.92 21.86
N LEU A 191 4.29 -13.98 21.29
CA LEU A 191 5.71 -14.13 20.98
C LEU A 191 5.89 -14.12 19.46
N TYR A 192 6.68 -13.16 18.98
CA TYR A 192 7.24 -13.19 17.64
C TYR A 192 8.51 -14.03 17.62
N CYS A 193 8.49 -15.09 16.80
CA CYS A 193 9.58 -16.03 16.64
C CYS A 193 10.28 -15.76 15.30
N ALA A 194 11.51 -15.25 15.35
CA ALA A 194 12.32 -15.01 14.15
C ALA A 194 13.55 -15.92 14.11
N ASN A 195 13.75 -16.57 12.97
CA ASN A 195 14.95 -17.37 12.66
C ASN A 195 15.45 -17.08 11.23
N PRO A 196 16.17 -15.97 11.02
CA PRO A 196 16.63 -15.58 9.68
C PRO A 196 17.59 -16.59 9.04
N ALA A 197 18.32 -17.37 9.84
CA ALA A 197 19.29 -18.35 9.34
C ALA A 197 18.62 -19.56 8.66
N PHE A 198 17.43 -19.94 9.14
CA PHE A 198 16.71 -21.13 8.68
C PHE A 198 15.32 -20.80 8.10
N GLU A 199 15.10 -19.56 7.66
CA GLU A 199 13.80 -19.10 7.15
C GLU A 199 13.31 -19.87 5.92
N HIS A 200 14.26 -20.42 5.13
CA HIS A 200 14.00 -21.25 3.95
C HIS A 200 13.39 -22.62 4.26
N LEU A 201 13.40 -23.05 5.52
CA LEU A 201 12.85 -24.35 5.94
C LEU A 201 11.40 -24.19 6.39
N ASP A 202 10.47 -24.65 5.57
CA ASP A 202 9.02 -24.57 5.78
C ASP A 202 8.55 -24.97 7.19
N PHE A 203 9.15 -26.02 7.76
CA PHE A 203 8.71 -26.57 9.05
C PHE A 203 9.05 -25.66 10.23
N VAL A 204 10.07 -24.79 10.10
CA VAL A 204 10.63 -23.98 11.20
C VAL A 204 9.56 -23.09 11.84
N TYR A 205 8.64 -22.55 11.05
CA TYR A 205 7.53 -21.75 11.53
C TYR A 205 6.21 -22.54 11.61
N LYS A 206 5.95 -23.43 10.65
CA LYS A 206 4.70 -24.22 10.62
C LYS A 206 4.54 -25.14 11.84
N LEU A 207 5.64 -25.55 12.47
CA LEU A 207 5.61 -26.42 13.65
C LEU A 207 5.63 -25.68 15.00
N LEU A 208 5.78 -24.34 15.02
CA LEU A 208 5.76 -23.55 16.25
C LEU A 208 4.51 -23.75 17.13
N PRO A 209 3.29 -23.93 16.58
CA PRO A 209 2.10 -24.17 17.40
C PRO A 209 2.13 -25.48 18.20
N PHE A 210 3.02 -26.41 17.86
CA PHE A 210 3.17 -27.70 18.56
C PHE A 210 4.25 -27.68 19.65
N VAL A 211 4.86 -26.52 19.90
CA VAL A 211 5.82 -26.34 21.00
C VAL A 211 5.09 -26.50 22.32
N GLN A 212 5.67 -27.27 23.23
CA GLN A 212 5.16 -27.43 24.58
C GLN A 212 5.81 -26.39 25.48
N VAL A 213 5.02 -25.52 26.09
CA VAL A 213 5.54 -24.45 26.97
C VAL A 213 5.12 -24.71 28.41
N LYS A 214 6.09 -24.69 29.32
CA LYS A 214 5.86 -24.83 30.76
C LYS A 214 6.34 -23.61 31.52
N GLN A 215 5.58 -23.20 32.53
CA GLN A 215 5.96 -22.23 33.54
C GLN A 215 5.96 -22.94 34.90
N GLN A 216 7.13 -23.08 35.54
CA GLN A 216 7.26 -23.74 36.85
C GLN A 216 6.56 -25.12 36.92
N GLY A 217 6.65 -25.91 35.85
CA GLY A 217 6.00 -27.21 35.74
C GLY A 217 4.53 -27.17 35.26
N HIS A 218 3.84 -26.03 35.30
CA HIS A 218 2.49 -25.87 34.76
C HIS A 218 2.53 -25.71 33.23
N MET A 219 1.69 -26.47 32.54
CA MET A 219 1.60 -26.42 31.07
C MET A 219 0.77 -25.22 30.62
N LEU A 220 1.34 -24.39 29.74
CA LEU A 220 0.62 -23.29 29.10
C LEU A 220 -0.07 -23.77 27.82
N ARG A 221 -1.18 -23.12 27.46
CA ARG A 221 -1.85 -23.37 26.18
C ARG A 221 -1.20 -22.52 25.10
N VAL A 222 -0.88 -23.15 23.98
CA VAL A 222 -0.20 -22.53 22.84
C VAL A 222 -1.18 -22.41 21.68
N SER A 223 -1.26 -21.24 21.05
CA SER A 223 -2.07 -20.98 19.86
C SER A 223 -1.22 -20.39 18.73
N ALA A 224 -1.58 -20.70 17.48
CA ALA A 224 -0.88 -20.20 16.31
C ALA A 224 -1.33 -18.78 15.93
N GLY A 225 -0.39 -17.94 15.55
CA GLY A 225 -0.67 -16.58 15.07
C GLY A 225 -0.69 -15.55 16.19
N ILE A 226 -1.28 -14.41 15.88
CA ILE A 226 -1.47 -13.26 16.77
C ILE A 226 -2.92 -12.79 16.64
N SER A 227 -3.54 -12.46 17.77
CA SER A 227 -4.86 -11.86 17.85
C SER A 227 -4.75 -10.34 17.98
N PHE A 228 -5.76 -9.65 17.48
CA PHE A 228 -5.85 -8.19 17.48
C PHE A 228 -7.15 -7.79 18.17
N GLU A 229 -7.15 -6.66 18.89
CA GLU A 229 -8.29 -6.21 19.69
C GLU A 229 -9.35 -5.46 18.85
N GLY A 230 -8.98 -5.01 17.64
CA GLY A 230 -9.69 -3.97 16.89
C GLY A 230 -10.96 -4.36 16.11
N ARG A 231 -11.62 -5.51 16.32
CA ARG A 231 -12.80 -5.85 15.47
C ARG A 231 -14.00 -6.42 16.21
N GLN A 232 -15.01 -5.57 16.39
CA GLN A 232 -16.40 -6.03 16.45
C GLN A 232 -16.83 -6.52 15.06
N ALA A 233 -17.41 -7.72 14.98
CA ALA A 233 -18.03 -8.21 13.76
C ALA A 233 -19.27 -7.35 13.48
N GLU A 234 -19.29 -6.66 12.34
CA GLU A 234 -20.52 -6.04 11.85
C GLU A 234 -21.35 -7.11 11.15
N GLU A 235 -22.62 -7.23 11.51
CA GLU A 235 -23.50 -8.28 10.98
C GLU A 235 -24.10 -7.90 9.61
N GLY A 236 -24.17 -8.87 8.69
CA GLY A 236 -25.01 -8.79 7.48
C GLY A 236 -24.29 -8.37 6.20
N TYR A 237 -24.97 -7.61 5.32
CA TYR A 237 -24.44 -7.22 4.00
C TYR A 237 -23.18 -6.33 4.06
N GLU A 238 -23.00 -5.59 5.15
CA GLU A 238 -21.84 -4.74 5.41
C GLU A 238 -20.55 -5.58 5.58
N GLU A 239 -20.65 -6.78 6.17
CA GLU A 239 -19.52 -7.71 6.31
C GLU A 239 -18.99 -8.15 4.95
N ILE A 240 -19.90 -8.53 4.04
CA ILE A 240 -19.57 -8.96 2.69
C ILE A 240 -18.88 -7.82 1.93
N MET A 241 -19.44 -6.60 1.97
CA MET A 241 -18.82 -5.45 1.29
C MET A 241 -17.43 -5.12 1.86
N ARG A 242 -17.22 -5.28 3.17
CA ARG A 242 -15.92 -5.10 3.83
C ARG A 242 -14.88 -6.13 3.41
N GLU A 243 -15.25 -7.39 3.16
CA GLU A 243 -14.32 -8.40 2.64
C GLU A 243 -13.80 -8.05 1.23
N TYR A 244 -14.60 -7.31 0.45
CA TYR A 244 -14.19 -6.81 -0.86
C TYR A 244 -13.41 -5.48 -0.80
N ALA A 245 -13.49 -4.74 0.32
CA ALA A 245 -12.74 -3.50 0.49
C ALA A 245 -11.22 -3.74 0.42
N MET A 246 -10.51 -2.87 -0.31
CA MET A 246 -9.07 -3.03 -0.53
C MET A 246 -8.28 -3.04 0.78
N ARG A 247 -8.70 -2.22 1.76
CA ARG A 247 -8.14 -2.20 3.12
C ARG A 247 -8.09 -3.59 3.75
N THR A 248 -9.23 -4.27 3.85
CA THR A 248 -9.34 -5.59 4.50
C THR A 248 -8.47 -6.64 3.80
N ARG A 249 -8.40 -6.59 2.46
CA ARG A 249 -7.57 -7.52 1.68
C ARG A 249 -6.08 -7.31 1.90
N ILE A 250 -5.63 -6.06 1.93
CA ILE A 250 -4.23 -5.70 2.18
C ILE A 250 -3.83 -6.09 3.62
N GLU A 251 -4.64 -5.71 4.61
CA GLU A 251 -4.41 -6.07 6.01
C GLU A 251 -4.39 -7.60 6.20
N GLY A 252 -5.36 -8.31 5.61
CA GLY A 252 -5.43 -9.78 5.65
C GLY A 252 -4.22 -10.46 4.99
N HIS A 253 -3.75 -9.95 3.86
CA HIS A 253 -2.55 -10.45 3.18
C HIS A 253 -1.32 -10.32 4.08
N ILE A 254 -1.12 -9.15 4.70
CA ILE A 254 0.03 -8.90 5.59
C ILE A 254 -0.06 -9.76 6.86
N LYS A 255 -1.23 -9.84 7.51
CA LYS A 255 -1.44 -10.72 8.68
C LYS A 255 -1.11 -12.17 8.36
N ASN A 256 -1.55 -12.66 7.19
CA ASN A 256 -1.31 -14.03 6.77
C ASN A 256 0.17 -14.29 6.45
N ALA A 257 0.89 -13.32 5.88
CA ALA A 257 2.32 -13.45 5.59
C ALA A 257 3.14 -13.74 6.85
N TYR A 258 2.78 -13.12 7.98
CA TYR A 258 3.50 -13.29 9.24
C TYR A 258 2.87 -14.29 10.21
N ARG A 259 1.67 -14.81 9.92
CA ARG A 259 0.87 -15.65 10.84
C ARG A 259 1.67 -16.81 11.44
N HIS A 260 2.50 -17.49 10.66
CA HIS A 260 3.27 -18.63 11.13
C HIS A 260 4.47 -18.28 12.02
N GLN A 261 4.88 -17.00 12.04
CA GLN A 261 5.99 -16.53 12.87
C GLN A 261 5.53 -16.10 14.28
N PHE A 262 4.23 -16.10 14.55
CA PHE A 262 3.67 -15.72 15.84
C PHE A 262 3.08 -16.92 16.59
N VAL A 263 3.25 -16.89 17.90
CA VAL A 263 2.65 -17.84 18.84
C VAL A 263 2.06 -17.08 20.01
N GLU A 264 0.84 -17.42 20.42
CA GLU A 264 0.24 -16.91 21.63
C GLU A 264 0.27 -17.94 22.75
N LEU A 265 0.65 -17.47 23.94
CA LEU A 265 0.69 -18.26 25.15
C LEU A 265 -0.42 -17.82 26.08
N TYR A 266 -1.22 -18.78 26.55
CA TYR A 266 -2.37 -18.55 27.42
C TYR A 266 -2.17 -19.22 28.78
N GLY A 267 -2.74 -18.58 29.81
CA GLY A 267 -2.72 -19.11 31.17
C GLY A 267 -1.43 -18.82 31.93
N LEU A 268 -0.74 -17.72 31.61
CA LEU A 268 0.41 -17.29 32.38
C LEU A 268 0.00 -16.92 33.80
N GLN A 269 0.87 -17.25 34.74
CA GLN A 269 0.74 -16.87 36.13
C GLN A 269 1.75 -15.76 36.46
N ALA A 270 1.44 -14.94 37.45
CA ALA A 270 2.34 -13.88 37.90
C ALA A 270 3.70 -14.46 38.36
N ALA A 271 4.75 -13.66 38.23
CA ALA A 271 6.06 -14.04 38.72
C ALA A 271 6.02 -14.27 40.25
N PRO A 272 6.71 -15.30 40.78
CA PRO A 272 6.93 -15.39 42.22
C PRO A 272 7.75 -14.19 42.73
N GLU A 273 7.64 -13.87 44.03
CA GLU A 273 8.41 -12.78 44.66
C GLU A 273 9.94 -12.95 44.51
N ARG A 274 10.41 -14.19 44.32
CA ARG A 274 11.80 -14.52 43.98
C ARG A 274 11.87 -15.26 42.66
N SER A 275 12.46 -14.61 41.65
CA SER A 275 12.73 -15.21 40.36
C SER A 275 13.96 -16.11 40.43
N GLU A 276 13.76 -17.34 40.89
CA GLU A 276 14.80 -18.35 40.84
C GLU A 276 14.87 -18.96 39.43
N LEU A 277 16.09 -19.12 38.91
CA LEU A 277 16.33 -19.87 37.68
C LEU A 277 15.86 -21.32 37.85
N PRO A 278 15.46 -22.00 36.76
CA PRO A 278 15.26 -23.44 36.78
C PRO A 278 16.46 -24.17 37.39
N GLU A 279 16.22 -25.25 38.15
CA GLU A 279 17.28 -25.95 38.91
C GLU A 279 18.49 -26.33 38.06
N ASN A 280 18.25 -26.76 36.82
CA ASN A 280 19.30 -27.13 35.87
C ASN A 280 20.16 -25.95 35.40
N LEU A 281 19.71 -24.71 35.59
CA LEU A 281 20.42 -23.48 35.25
C LEU A 281 20.88 -22.69 36.49
N ALA A 282 20.63 -23.19 37.71
CA ALA A 282 20.99 -22.49 38.94
C ALA A 282 22.51 -22.19 39.04
N PHE A 283 23.37 -23.07 38.52
CA PHE A 283 24.83 -22.88 38.52
C PHE A 283 25.27 -21.65 37.71
N VAL A 284 24.45 -21.20 36.76
CA VAL A 284 24.75 -20.07 35.88
C VAL A 284 24.83 -18.76 36.67
N MET A 285 24.17 -18.67 37.83
CA MET A 285 24.26 -17.52 38.74
C MET A 285 25.68 -17.28 39.29
N ALA A 286 26.56 -18.27 39.23
CA ALA A 286 27.97 -18.08 39.60
C ALA A 286 28.71 -17.12 38.63
N HIS A 287 28.18 -16.90 37.42
CA HIS A 287 28.72 -15.94 36.47
C HIS A 287 28.24 -14.51 36.81
N LYS A 288 29.19 -13.64 37.14
CA LYS A 288 28.92 -12.23 37.52
C LYS A 288 28.09 -11.46 36.50
N GLU A 289 28.31 -11.70 35.20
CA GLU A 289 27.57 -11.04 34.12
C GLU A 289 26.10 -11.43 34.12
N VAL A 290 25.79 -12.70 34.39
CA VAL A 290 24.41 -13.20 34.49
C VAL A 290 23.74 -12.68 35.74
N ALA A 291 24.43 -12.77 36.89
CA ALA A 291 23.91 -12.24 38.15
C ALA A 291 23.57 -10.75 38.04
N ARG A 292 24.43 -9.95 37.40
CA ARG A 292 24.19 -8.52 37.15
C ARG A 292 23.05 -8.27 36.16
N ALA A 293 22.91 -9.10 35.11
CA ALA A 293 21.83 -8.95 34.14
C ALA A 293 20.44 -9.26 34.72
N LEU A 294 20.41 -10.07 35.78
CA LEU A 294 19.22 -10.50 36.52
C LEU A 294 18.94 -9.65 37.77
N GLU A 295 19.89 -8.80 38.17
CA GLU A 295 19.77 -7.95 39.36
C GLU A 295 18.56 -7.00 39.23
N ASP A 296 17.76 -6.92 40.29
CA ASP A 296 16.53 -6.11 40.39
C ASP A 296 15.42 -6.43 39.37
N LYS A 297 15.50 -7.56 38.64
CA LYS A 297 14.45 -7.98 37.71
C LYS A 297 13.49 -9.01 38.29
N LYS A 298 12.19 -8.81 38.05
CA LYS A 298 11.14 -9.81 38.23
C LYS A 298 10.97 -10.59 36.93
N LEU A 299 11.43 -11.84 36.93
CA LEU A 299 11.45 -12.70 35.75
C LEU A 299 10.49 -13.88 35.87
N ILE A 300 9.84 -14.17 34.75
CA ILE A 300 9.09 -15.40 34.51
C ILE A 300 9.92 -16.29 33.59
N TRP A 301 10.14 -17.53 34.01
CA TRP A 301 10.86 -18.52 33.23
C TRP A 301 9.87 -19.42 32.48
N LEU A 302 10.03 -19.47 31.16
CA LEU A 302 9.28 -20.35 30.26
C LEU A 302 10.21 -21.40 29.69
N GLU A 303 9.87 -22.67 29.91
CA GLU A 303 10.55 -23.81 29.29
C GLU A 303 9.81 -24.23 28.03
N LEU A 304 10.42 -24.00 26.86
CA LEU A 304 9.88 -24.37 25.56
C LEU A 304 10.53 -25.68 25.12
N SER A 305 9.73 -26.71 24.90
CA SER A 305 10.16 -28.00 24.35
C SER A 305 9.64 -28.14 22.92
N PHE A 306 10.57 -28.15 21.96
CA PHE A 306 10.27 -28.15 20.53
C PHE A 306 10.11 -29.58 19.98
N PRO A 307 9.37 -29.75 18.87
CA PRO A 307 9.31 -31.02 18.14
C PRO A 307 10.70 -31.56 17.74
N PRO A 308 10.86 -32.88 17.55
CA PRO A 308 12.16 -33.51 17.26
C PRO A 308 12.86 -33.02 15.98
N GLN A 309 12.14 -32.37 15.07
CA GLN A 309 12.68 -31.80 13.83
C GLN A 309 13.62 -30.61 14.08
N TYR A 310 13.53 -29.96 15.24
CA TYR A 310 14.39 -28.84 15.59
C TYR A 310 15.73 -29.33 16.14
N THR A 311 16.81 -28.98 15.45
CA THR A 311 18.17 -29.23 15.93
C THR A 311 18.63 -28.12 16.87
N ALA A 312 19.67 -28.39 17.66
CA ALA A 312 20.28 -27.38 18.53
C ALA A 312 20.73 -26.14 17.73
N ASP A 313 21.28 -26.33 16.52
CA ASP A 313 21.71 -25.23 15.65
C ASP A 313 20.54 -24.35 15.20
N ILE A 314 19.39 -24.95 14.88
CA ILE A 314 18.18 -24.19 14.53
C ILE A 314 17.70 -23.39 15.74
N LEU A 315 17.63 -24.02 16.92
CA LEU A 315 17.18 -23.40 18.16
C LEU A 315 18.09 -22.26 18.62
N ASP A 316 19.40 -22.40 18.46
CA ASP A 316 20.38 -21.35 18.80
C ASP A 316 20.21 -20.09 17.93
N GLN A 317 19.62 -20.21 16.73
CA GLN A 317 19.36 -19.08 15.82
C GLN A 317 18.00 -18.40 16.01
N PHE A 318 17.12 -18.92 16.88
CA PHE A 318 15.84 -18.27 17.15
C PHE A 318 15.99 -17.01 18.03
N SER A 319 15.14 -16.02 17.74
CA SER A 319 14.88 -14.88 18.60
C SER A 319 13.39 -14.82 18.92
N PHE A 320 13.07 -14.51 20.18
CA PHE A 320 11.70 -14.43 20.69
C PHE A 320 11.46 -13.03 21.22
N THR A 321 10.53 -12.30 20.62
CA THR A 321 10.27 -10.90 20.93
C THR A 321 8.81 -10.72 21.33
N LEU A 322 8.60 -10.11 22.49
CA LEU A 322 7.30 -9.65 22.99
C LEU A 322 6.91 -8.31 22.35
N ASN A 323 5.62 -7.98 22.39
CA ASN A 323 5.07 -6.73 21.85
C ASN A 323 5.47 -6.45 20.39
N ALA A 324 5.75 -7.51 19.63
CA ALA A 324 6.02 -7.42 18.22
C ALA A 324 4.70 -7.51 17.45
N PHE A 325 4.57 -6.72 16.39
CA PHE A 325 3.37 -6.67 15.57
C PHE A 325 3.70 -6.32 14.11
N PRO A 326 2.90 -6.82 13.16
CA PRO A 326 3.03 -6.41 11.77
C PRO A 326 2.72 -4.92 11.60
N VAL A 327 3.60 -4.23 10.88
CA VAL A 327 3.41 -2.86 10.41
C VAL A 327 3.52 -2.83 8.89
N TYR A 328 2.92 -1.81 8.30
CA TYR A 328 3.00 -1.60 6.86
C TYR A 328 3.05 -0.14 6.50
N ASN A 329 3.65 0.13 5.35
CA ASN A 329 3.93 1.47 4.87
C ASN A 329 2.65 2.12 4.38
N ARG A 330 2.01 2.88 5.28
CA ARG A 330 0.93 3.81 4.97
C ARG A 330 1.13 5.13 5.71
N LYS A 331 0.76 6.22 5.05
CA LYS A 331 0.71 7.59 5.60
C LYS A 331 -0.68 8.17 5.39
N TRP A 332 -1.23 8.82 6.40
CA TRP A 332 -2.53 9.46 6.29
C TRP A 332 -2.42 10.80 5.57
N LYS A 333 -3.36 11.06 4.67
CA LYS A 333 -3.54 12.36 4.00
C LYS A 333 -5.02 12.74 3.99
N SER A 334 -5.28 14.03 3.92
CA SER A 334 -6.65 14.52 3.74
C SER A 334 -6.67 15.79 2.90
N ASN A 335 -7.65 15.85 2.00
CA ASN A 335 -7.91 17.00 1.15
C ASN A 335 -9.31 17.52 1.44
N GLU A 336 -9.43 18.84 1.60
CA GLU A 336 -10.70 19.55 1.58
C GLU A 336 -10.90 20.17 0.21
N TYR A 337 -12.10 20.00 -0.35
CA TYR A 337 -12.40 20.40 -1.72
C TYR A 337 -13.74 21.12 -1.81
N ALA A 338 -13.80 22.20 -2.59
CA ALA A 338 -15.03 22.95 -2.85
C ALA A 338 -15.70 22.45 -4.13
N LEU A 339 -16.98 22.09 -4.07
CA LEU A 339 -17.70 21.44 -5.17
C LEU A 339 -18.09 22.39 -6.33
N ASP A 340 -17.95 23.71 -6.14
CA ASP A 340 -18.42 24.76 -7.07
C ASP A 340 -17.69 24.79 -8.44
N ILE A 341 -16.47 24.24 -8.54
CA ILE A 341 -15.57 24.51 -9.69
C ILE A 341 -15.40 23.31 -10.65
N MET A 342 -15.49 22.06 -10.17
CA MET A 342 -15.12 20.85 -10.96
C MET A 342 -16.15 19.71 -10.94
N GLY A 343 -17.36 19.96 -10.41
CA GLY A 343 -18.40 18.94 -10.25
C GLY A 343 -18.10 17.96 -9.12
N ASP A 344 -18.79 16.82 -9.10
CA ASP A 344 -18.79 15.89 -7.95
C ASP A 344 -17.55 14.96 -7.88
N ASN A 345 -16.40 15.40 -8.40
CA ASN A 345 -15.16 14.63 -8.43
C ASN A 345 -14.08 15.30 -7.58
N VAL A 346 -13.62 14.63 -6.53
CA VAL A 346 -12.58 15.12 -5.63
C VAL A 346 -11.25 14.44 -5.94
N PRO A 347 -10.22 15.17 -6.40
CA PRO A 347 -8.91 14.59 -6.68
C PRO A 347 -8.14 14.22 -5.40
N LEU A 348 -7.51 13.05 -5.43
CA LEU A 348 -6.65 12.52 -4.37
C LEU A 348 -5.20 12.72 -4.78
N SER A 349 -4.61 13.82 -4.31
CA SER A 349 -3.26 14.22 -4.66
C SER A 349 -2.21 13.31 -4.00
N THR A 350 -1.22 12.89 -4.77
CA THR A 350 -0.03 12.18 -4.28
C THR A 350 1.23 12.94 -4.70
N ASP A 351 2.25 12.94 -3.84
CA ASP A 351 3.54 13.54 -4.14
C ASP A 351 4.46 12.55 -4.86
N ASN A 352 5.65 13.00 -5.24
CA ASN A 352 6.62 12.15 -5.94
C ASN A 352 7.04 10.94 -5.07
N GLY A 353 6.85 9.74 -5.61
CA GLY A 353 7.14 8.49 -4.90
C GLY A 353 6.06 8.05 -3.91
N GLU A 354 4.91 8.73 -3.90
CA GLU A 354 3.73 8.32 -3.14
C GLU A 354 2.67 7.75 -4.08
N HIS A 355 2.04 6.66 -3.67
CA HIS A 355 0.99 5.97 -4.41
C HIS A 355 -0.27 5.90 -3.55
N PHE A 356 -1.43 6.12 -4.16
CA PHE A 356 -2.72 5.99 -3.48
C PHE A 356 -3.01 4.53 -3.10
N LEU A 357 -3.50 4.31 -1.86
CA LEU A 357 -3.80 2.98 -1.32
C LEU A 357 -5.31 2.72 -1.29
N TYR A 358 -6.03 3.47 -0.46
CA TYR A 358 -7.49 3.41 -0.31
C TYR A 358 -7.98 4.65 0.45
N VAL A 359 -9.28 4.90 0.36
CA VAL A 359 -9.96 5.97 1.12
C VAL A 359 -10.29 5.47 2.53
N GLU A 360 -10.04 6.29 3.53
CA GLU A 360 -10.43 6.02 4.93
C GLU A 360 -11.83 6.55 5.22
N ASP A 361 -12.10 7.80 4.86
CA ASP A 361 -13.37 8.45 5.12
C ASP A 361 -13.64 9.59 4.13
N VAL A 362 -14.92 9.82 3.85
CA VAL A 362 -15.43 10.89 2.99
C VAL A 362 -16.56 11.56 3.73
N MET A 363 -16.38 12.83 4.07
CA MET A 363 -17.33 13.59 4.90
C MET A 363 -17.65 14.94 4.27
N ASP A 364 -18.90 15.37 4.40
CA ASP A 364 -19.27 16.75 4.04
C ASP A 364 -19.04 17.75 5.19
N SER A 365 -19.19 19.04 4.87
CA SER A 365 -19.15 20.15 5.84
C SER A 365 -20.15 20.06 7.00
N PHE A 366 -21.21 19.25 6.88
CA PHE A 366 -22.21 19.04 7.94
C PHE A 366 -21.88 17.81 8.81
N GLY A 367 -20.79 17.09 8.51
CA GLY A 367 -20.37 15.89 9.23
C GLY A 367 -21.07 14.61 8.77
N ASN A 368 -21.80 14.63 7.65
CA ASN A 368 -22.38 13.41 7.10
C ASN A 368 -21.30 12.57 6.42
N LYS A 369 -21.24 11.28 6.77
CA LYS A 369 -20.29 10.31 6.20
C LYS A 369 -20.87 9.63 4.97
N TYR A 370 -20.05 9.51 3.93
CA TYR A 370 -20.40 8.82 2.69
C TYR A 370 -19.88 7.37 2.75
N ARG A 371 -20.60 6.44 2.11
CA ARG A 371 -20.20 5.02 2.07
C ARG A 371 -19.64 4.62 0.71
N GLU A 372 -18.58 3.81 0.72
CA GLU A 372 -17.99 3.28 -0.51
C GLU A 372 -18.89 2.23 -1.16
N VAL A 373 -19.05 2.31 -2.48
CA VAL A 373 -19.64 1.23 -3.28
C VAL A 373 -18.58 0.69 -4.23
N PRO A 374 -18.07 -0.54 -4.02
CA PRO A 374 -16.97 -1.10 -4.80
C PRO A 374 -17.34 -1.39 -6.28
N PHE A 375 -18.64 -1.49 -6.60
CA PHE A 375 -19.12 -1.78 -7.95
C PHE A 375 -20.41 -1.02 -8.29
N SER A 376 -20.32 0.29 -8.57
CA SER A 376 -21.44 0.97 -9.25
C SER A 376 -21.33 0.77 -10.76
N LYS A 377 -22.30 0.02 -11.33
CA LYS A 377 -22.48 -0.13 -12.79
C LYS A 377 -23.42 0.93 -13.38
N THR A 378 -23.85 1.91 -12.60
CA THR A 378 -24.95 2.81 -12.98
C THR A 378 -24.54 4.24 -12.71
N ASN A 379 -24.84 5.14 -13.66
CA ASN A 379 -24.62 6.59 -13.51
C ASN A 379 -25.44 7.21 -12.36
N ASP A 380 -26.35 6.45 -11.74
CA ASP A 380 -27.14 6.86 -10.59
C ASP A 380 -26.51 6.24 -9.33
N LEU A 381 -25.49 6.90 -8.78
CA LEU A 381 -25.16 6.69 -7.36
C LEU A 381 -26.38 7.14 -6.54
N GLN A 382 -26.70 6.42 -5.46
CA GLN A 382 -27.66 6.94 -4.48
C GLN A 382 -26.95 7.99 -3.61
N LYS A 383 -27.70 9.00 -3.19
CA LYS A 383 -27.20 10.07 -2.30
C LYS A 383 -26.49 9.50 -1.09
N GLY A 384 -25.30 10.02 -0.79
CA GLY A 384 -24.49 9.58 0.35
C GLY A 384 -23.56 8.41 0.05
N LEU A 385 -23.39 8.05 -1.22
CA LEU A 385 -22.45 7.03 -1.67
C LEU A 385 -21.27 7.66 -2.42
N TYR A 386 -20.12 7.01 -2.36
CA TYR A 386 -18.95 7.37 -3.15
C TYR A 386 -18.34 6.15 -3.85
N THR A 387 -17.59 6.42 -4.92
CA THR A 387 -16.76 5.41 -5.59
C THR A 387 -15.38 5.98 -5.91
N VAL A 388 -14.36 5.14 -5.87
CA VAL A 388 -12.99 5.53 -6.19
C VAL A 388 -12.67 5.13 -7.63
N ARG A 389 -12.17 6.09 -8.40
CA ARG A 389 -11.77 5.87 -9.79
C ARG A 389 -10.30 6.22 -9.99
N THR A 390 -9.54 5.24 -10.47
CA THR A 390 -8.13 5.38 -10.86
C THR A 390 -8.03 5.70 -12.34
N GLY A 391 -7.53 6.90 -12.65
CA GLY A 391 -7.28 7.33 -14.02
C GLY A 391 -8.53 7.45 -14.90
N GLY A 392 -8.33 7.82 -16.17
CA GLY A 392 -9.36 7.81 -17.20
C GLY A 392 -10.50 8.82 -17.03
N MET A 393 -10.42 9.74 -16.05
CA MET A 393 -11.20 10.99 -15.99
C MET A 393 -10.50 12.10 -16.79
N GLU A 394 -9.19 11.98 -16.95
CA GLU A 394 -8.37 12.75 -17.88
C GLU A 394 -8.72 12.28 -19.31
N ARG A 395 -9.72 12.92 -19.93
CA ARG A 395 -10.11 12.63 -21.33
C ARG A 395 -8.99 12.98 -22.33
N PHE A 396 -7.97 13.66 -21.85
CA PHE A 396 -6.77 14.06 -22.54
C PHE A 396 -5.67 13.03 -22.26
N ASN A 397 -5.57 11.99 -23.10
CA ASN A 397 -4.26 11.32 -23.22
C ASN A 397 -3.28 12.38 -23.73
N GLU A 398 -2.05 12.41 -23.18
CA GLU A 398 -0.98 13.38 -23.49
C GLU A 398 -0.85 13.71 -25.00
N ARG A 399 -1.08 12.72 -25.88
CA ARG A 399 -1.10 12.90 -27.35
C ARG A 399 -2.42 13.40 -27.94
N ASN A 400 -3.56 12.98 -27.39
CA ASN A 400 -4.88 13.33 -27.91
C ASN A 400 -5.29 14.76 -27.59
N ALA A 401 -4.83 15.34 -26.48
CA ALA A 401 -5.17 16.73 -26.13
C ALA A 401 -4.64 17.70 -27.16
N ILE A 402 -3.36 17.54 -27.51
CA ILE A 402 -2.66 18.38 -28.48
C ILE A 402 -3.24 18.17 -29.88
N GLU A 403 -3.48 16.93 -30.29
CA GLU A 403 -4.12 16.63 -31.58
C GLU A 403 -5.57 17.13 -31.66
N MET A 404 -6.36 17.01 -30.59
CA MET A 404 -7.74 17.50 -30.54
C MET A 404 -7.77 19.03 -30.56
N ILE A 405 -6.87 19.69 -29.84
CA ILE A 405 -6.74 21.15 -29.83
C ILE A 405 -6.29 21.65 -31.23
N ALA A 406 -5.31 20.99 -31.84
CA ALA A 406 -4.86 21.30 -33.19
C ALA A 406 -5.96 21.09 -34.23
N ASN A 407 -6.73 20.01 -34.12
CA ASN A 407 -7.87 19.72 -34.97
C ASN A 407 -9.00 20.76 -34.79
N VAL A 408 -9.31 21.17 -33.56
CA VAL A 408 -10.27 22.25 -33.30
C VAL A 408 -9.78 23.55 -33.94
N LEU A 409 -8.50 23.91 -33.80
CA LEU A 409 -7.93 25.09 -34.46
C LEU A 409 -8.01 25.03 -35.99
N GLU A 410 -7.73 23.87 -36.58
CA GLU A 410 -7.82 23.64 -38.03
C GLU A 410 -9.27 23.77 -38.51
N LEU A 411 -10.22 23.13 -37.83
CA LEU A 411 -11.65 23.26 -38.10
C LEU A 411 -12.13 24.71 -37.97
N THR A 412 -11.72 25.42 -36.92
CA THR A 412 -12.11 26.82 -36.71
C THR A 412 -11.55 27.71 -37.83
N ARG A 413 -10.32 27.43 -38.30
CA ARG A 413 -9.71 28.15 -39.41
C ARG A 413 -10.41 27.87 -40.74
N ASP A 414 -10.80 26.62 -40.98
CA ASP A 414 -11.55 26.20 -42.17
C ASP A 414 -12.97 26.79 -42.16
N GLU A 415 -13.65 26.83 -41.02
CA GLU A 415 -14.96 27.49 -40.90
C GLU A 415 -14.87 29.01 -41.08
N VAL A 416 -13.84 29.67 -40.55
CA VAL A 416 -13.61 31.11 -40.78
C VAL A 416 -13.36 31.43 -42.26
N SER A 417 -12.83 30.47 -43.03
CA SER A 417 -12.74 30.61 -44.49
C SER A 417 -14.11 30.57 -45.19
N ALA A 418 -15.09 29.86 -44.60
CA ALA A 418 -16.47 29.77 -45.07
C ALA A 418 -17.34 30.96 -44.60
N PHE A 419 -17.03 31.59 -43.46
CA PHE A 419 -17.74 32.76 -42.93
C PHE A 419 -17.18 34.09 -43.48
N GLY A 420 -17.41 34.38 -44.76
CA GLY A 420 -16.98 35.61 -45.43
C GLY A 420 -17.65 36.93 -44.98
N VAL A 421 -18.35 36.96 -43.84
CA VAL A 421 -19.26 38.06 -43.45
C VAL A 421 -18.86 38.75 -42.12
N LEU A 422 -18.00 38.15 -41.29
CA LEU A 422 -17.52 38.77 -40.05
C LEU A 422 -16.21 39.55 -40.28
N GLU A 423 -16.02 40.64 -39.52
CA GLU A 423 -14.79 41.44 -39.54
C GLU A 423 -13.56 40.54 -39.28
N ARG A 424 -12.86 40.19 -40.36
CA ARG A 424 -11.72 39.25 -40.36
C ARG A 424 -10.70 39.57 -39.24
N ASP A 425 -10.48 40.85 -38.97
CA ASP A 425 -9.48 41.27 -38.00
C ASP A 425 -9.84 40.89 -36.55
N LYS A 426 -11.10 41.03 -36.14
CA LYS A 426 -11.56 40.65 -34.79
C LYS A 426 -11.56 39.13 -34.58
N VAL A 427 -11.89 38.38 -35.61
CA VAL A 427 -11.87 36.90 -35.58
C VAL A 427 -10.43 36.39 -35.49
N VAL A 428 -9.52 36.98 -36.26
CA VAL A 428 -8.09 36.65 -36.20
C VAL A 428 -7.48 36.98 -34.84
N GLU A 429 -7.88 38.09 -34.22
CA GLU A 429 -7.43 38.48 -32.88
C GLU A 429 -7.95 37.53 -31.79
N ALA A 430 -9.22 37.15 -31.84
CA ALA A 430 -9.81 36.15 -30.95
C ALA A 430 -9.11 34.78 -31.09
N LEU A 431 -8.84 34.33 -32.32
CA LEU A 431 -8.09 33.10 -32.58
C LEU A 431 -6.66 33.16 -32.05
N LYS A 432 -5.97 34.29 -32.19
CA LYS A 432 -4.63 34.49 -31.62
C LYS A 432 -4.64 34.43 -30.09
N SER A 433 -5.62 35.08 -29.45
CA SER A 433 -5.81 35.02 -27.99
C SER A 433 -6.09 33.60 -27.51
N MET A 434 -6.98 32.88 -28.20
CA MET A 434 -7.31 31.49 -27.90
C MET A 434 -6.07 30.60 -28.04
N THR A 435 -5.29 30.76 -29.11
CA THR A 435 -4.03 30.03 -29.32
C THR A 435 -3.00 30.32 -28.21
N ALA A 436 -2.91 31.57 -27.74
CA ALA A 436 -2.01 31.97 -26.67
C ALA A 436 -2.43 31.35 -25.32
N GLN A 437 -3.73 31.38 -24.99
CA GLN A 437 -4.28 30.73 -23.80
C GLN A 437 -4.10 29.21 -23.84
N MET A 438 -4.27 28.59 -25.01
CA MET A 438 -4.00 27.17 -25.21
C MET A 438 -2.53 26.82 -24.95
N ARG A 439 -1.57 27.60 -25.45
CA ARG A 439 -0.13 27.37 -25.18
C ARG A 439 0.21 27.52 -23.70
N LEU A 440 -0.43 28.45 -23.00
CA LEU A 440 -0.26 28.61 -21.55
C LEU A 440 -0.83 27.41 -20.79
N LEU A 441 -1.98 26.89 -21.21
CA LEU A 441 -2.55 25.65 -20.65
C LEU A 441 -1.64 24.45 -20.93
N GLU A 442 -1.14 24.31 -22.16
CA GLU A 442 -0.18 23.26 -22.55
C GLU A 442 1.07 23.30 -21.66
N GLN A 443 1.67 24.48 -21.48
CA GLN A 443 2.84 24.64 -20.63
C GLN A 443 2.54 24.29 -19.16
N LYS A 444 1.35 24.63 -18.66
CA LYS A 444 0.92 24.27 -17.30
C LYS A 444 0.69 22.77 -17.14
N VAL A 445 0.06 22.12 -18.12
CA VAL A 445 -0.18 20.66 -18.14
C VAL A 445 1.16 19.92 -18.17
N VAL A 446 2.04 20.25 -19.11
CA VAL A 446 3.37 19.64 -19.23
C VAL A 446 4.22 19.84 -17.97
N ASN A 447 4.11 21.00 -17.31
CA ASN A 447 4.83 21.25 -16.04
C ASN A 447 4.23 20.48 -14.86
N ALA A 448 2.90 20.35 -14.77
CA ALA A 448 2.22 19.56 -13.76
C ALA A 448 2.49 18.06 -13.92
N GLU A 449 2.60 17.58 -15.16
CA GLU A 449 2.94 16.19 -15.50
C GLU A 449 4.40 15.84 -15.18
N ARG A 450 5.34 16.77 -15.38
CA ARG A 450 6.75 16.58 -14.95
C ARG A 450 6.87 16.40 -13.43
N ALA A 451 5.95 16.99 -12.66
CA ALA A 451 5.88 16.85 -11.21
C ALA A 451 5.08 15.61 -10.77
N THR A 452 4.10 15.16 -11.56
CA THR A 452 3.15 14.10 -11.19
C THR A 452 3.26 12.94 -12.19
N ARG A 453 4.11 11.96 -11.89
CA ARG A 453 4.34 10.78 -12.76
C ARG A 453 3.30 9.66 -12.60
N GLN A 454 2.29 9.84 -11.77
CA GLN A 454 1.32 8.81 -11.43
C GLN A 454 -0.09 9.18 -11.87
N GLU A 455 -0.90 8.17 -12.18
CA GLU A 455 -2.32 8.35 -12.46
C GLU A 455 -3.04 8.93 -11.24
N THR A 456 -3.71 10.07 -11.44
CA THR A 456 -4.51 10.71 -10.39
C THR A 456 -5.71 9.83 -10.03
N ASN A 457 -5.98 9.69 -8.74
CA ASN A 457 -7.16 9.01 -8.23
C ASN A 457 -8.23 10.03 -7.86
N TYR A 458 -9.49 9.70 -8.09
CA TYR A 458 -10.62 10.60 -7.82
C TYR A 458 -11.66 9.88 -6.98
N VAL A 459 -12.20 10.58 -5.98
CA VAL A 459 -13.43 10.18 -5.30
C VAL A 459 -14.59 10.83 -6.03
N ILE A 460 -15.51 10.01 -6.52
CA ILE A 460 -16.75 10.46 -7.16
C ILE A 460 -17.86 10.31 -6.13
N VAL A 461 -18.52 11.41 -5.79
CA VAL A 461 -19.58 11.45 -4.78
C VAL A 461 -20.92 11.77 -5.42
N ASP A 462 -22.02 11.31 -4.83
CA ASP A 462 -23.35 11.91 -5.07
C ASP A 462 -23.82 12.64 -3.80
N PRO A 463 -23.76 13.98 -3.77
CA PRO A 463 -23.95 14.76 -2.55
C PRO A 463 -25.38 14.65 -1.99
N ILE A 464 -25.47 14.58 -0.66
CA ILE A 464 -26.77 14.63 0.05
C ILE A 464 -27.24 16.09 0.11
N GLY A 465 -27.81 16.59 -0.98
CA GLY A 465 -28.30 17.97 -1.06
C GLY A 465 -27.22 18.97 -1.49
N HIS A 466 -27.39 20.24 -1.12
CA HIS A 466 -26.44 21.29 -1.52
C HIS A 466 -25.27 21.33 -0.53
N ILE A 467 -24.07 21.03 -1.02
CA ILE A 467 -22.86 20.93 -0.20
C ILE A 467 -21.80 21.83 -0.81
N GLU A 468 -21.17 22.66 0.03
CA GLU A 468 -20.12 23.58 -0.41
C GLU A 468 -18.75 22.91 -0.36
N HIS A 469 -18.48 22.14 0.70
CA HIS A 469 -17.19 21.51 0.94
C HIS A 469 -17.30 20.03 1.30
N LEU A 470 -16.35 19.26 0.77
CA LEU A 470 -16.17 17.85 1.06
C LEU A 470 -14.73 17.56 1.46
N ARG A 471 -14.55 16.75 2.50
CA ARG A 471 -13.26 16.27 2.99
C ARG A 471 -13.11 14.80 2.63
N ALA A 472 -12.08 14.48 1.88
CA ALA A 472 -11.64 13.11 1.64
C ALA A 472 -10.39 12.83 2.47
N ALA A 473 -10.42 11.80 3.31
CA ALA A 473 -9.27 11.27 4.04
C ALA A 473 -8.88 9.92 3.43
N TYR A 474 -7.59 9.74 3.16
CA TYR A 474 -7.09 8.58 2.43
C TYR A 474 -5.68 8.20 2.87
N TRP A 475 -5.29 6.98 2.55
CA TRP A 475 -3.97 6.45 2.80
C TRP A 475 -3.15 6.39 1.52
N ILE A 476 -1.85 6.64 1.66
CA ILE A 476 -0.86 6.50 0.60
C ILE A 476 0.28 5.57 1.03
N THR A 477 1.04 5.04 0.09
CA THR A 477 2.23 4.21 0.31
C THR A 477 3.36 4.66 -0.59
N ASN A 478 4.59 4.40 -0.17
CA ASN A 478 5.81 4.64 -0.93
C ASN A 478 6.32 3.38 -1.65
N CYS A 479 5.63 2.25 -1.54
CA CYS A 479 5.94 0.98 -2.22
C CYS A 479 7.44 0.62 -2.11
N ASP A 480 8.13 0.52 -3.25
CA ASP A 480 9.53 0.13 -3.34
C ASP A 480 10.49 1.05 -2.59
N LEU A 481 10.16 2.33 -2.42
CA LEU A 481 11.00 3.27 -1.67
C LEU A 481 11.08 2.89 -0.18
N ALA A 482 10.03 2.24 0.35
CA ALA A 482 9.95 1.75 1.71
C ALA A 482 10.65 0.40 1.92
N ASN A 483 11.12 -0.26 0.86
CA ASN A 483 11.85 -1.53 0.95
C ASN A 483 13.33 -1.33 1.35
N GLY A 484 13.92 -2.38 1.91
CA GLY A 484 15.35 -2.41 2.27
C GLY A 484 15.73 -1.60 3.50
N ILE A 485 14.76 -1.25 4.36
CA ILE A 485 15.03 -0.70 5.69
C ILE A 485 15.73 -1.78 6.53
N ARG A 486 16.83 -1.41 7.19
CA ARG A 486 17.64 -2.38 7.95
C ARG A 486 16.89 -2.84 9.21
N ARG A 487 17.02 -4.11 9.57
CA ARG A 487 16.54 -4.63 10.86
C ARG A 487 17.16 -3.82 12.00
N GLY A 488 16.36 -3.53 13.02
CA GLY A 488 16.78 -2.75 14.19
C GLY A 488 16.76 -1.22 13.98
N THR A 489 16.27 -0.75 12.83
CA THR A 489 16.06 0.69 12.63
C THR A 489 14.94 1.18 13.54
N SER A 490 15.23 2.20 14.35
CA SER A 490 14.24 2.83 15.24
C SER A 490 13.27 3.68 14.42
N LEU A 491 11.97 3.51 14.67
CA LEU A 491 10.92 4.35 14.11
C LEU A 491 10.58 5.46 15.09
N THR A 492 10.35 6.67 14.58
CA THR A 492 10.01 7.84 15.40
C THR A 492 8.53 8.15 15.25
N GLN A 493 7.85 8.52 16.34
CA GLN A 493 6.47 9.00 16.26
C GLN A 493 6.48 10.48 15.80
N PRO A 494 5.59 10.89 14.87
CA PRO A 494 5.43 12.29 14.52
C PRO A 494 4.98 13.08 15.75
N LYS A 495 5.51 14.31 15.89
CA LYS A 495 5.20 15.22 17.00
C LYS A 495 3.81 15.82 16.92
#